data_AF-A0A804N0S9-F1
#
_entry.id   AF-A0A804N0S9-F1
#
_cell.length_a   1.000
_cell.length_b   1.000
_cell.length_c   1.000
_cell.angle_alpha   90.00
_cell.angle_beta   90.00
_cell.angle_gamma   90.00
#
_symmetry.space_group_name_H-M   'P 1'
#
loop_
_entity.id
_entity.type
_entity.pdbx_description
1 polymer ?
#
loop_
_entity_poly.entity_id
_entity_poly.type
_entity_poly.pdbx_seq_one_letter_code
_entity_poly.pdbx_strand_id
1 'polypeptide(L)'
;MIVVVIGEHKALEEGGELHGKTVYLFGSTEPQLLDVNGESKIVLIPIVVAVDCPFPPSDKIGINSVQRENEEIVPMKAMKMAWVPYVPLEDRLSRIDSLKPKIFTLGCT
;
A
#
# COMPACT_ATOMS: atom_id res chain seq x y z
N MET A 1 13.25 0.60 7.71
CA MET A 1 11.97 0.26 7.08
C MET A 1 11.02 -0.15 8.18
N ILE A 2 10.03 0.70 8.49
CA ILE A 2 8.95 0.37 9.41
C ILE A 2 7.71 0.11 8.56
N VAL A 3 7.07 -1.04 8.77
CA VAL A 3 5.80 -1.39 8.12
C VAL A 3 4.71 -1.17 9.17
N VAL A 4 3.88 -0.15 8.95
CA VAL A 4 2.75 0.17 9.81
C VAL A 4 1.47 -0.25 9.10
N VAL A 5 0.65 -1.08 9.75
CA VAL A 5 -0.74 -1.26 9.33
C VAL A 5 -1.50 -0.04 9.81
N ILE A 6 -1.96 0.80 8.88
CA ILE A 6 -2.78 1.97 9.22
C ILE A 6 -4.20 1.47 9.49
N GLY A 7 -4.47 1.11 10.75
CA GLY A 7 -5.83 0.94 11.26
C GLY A 7 -6.47 2.27 11.66
N GLU A 8 -5.66 3.28 12.01
CA GLU A 8 -6.13 4.57 12.51
C GLU A 8 -5.78 5.73 11.56
N HIS A 9 -6.77 6.58 11.27
CA HIS A 9 -6.74 7.72 10.35
C HIS A 9 -5.61 8.74 10.60
N LYS A 10 -4.96 8.71 11.76
CA LYS A 10 -4.12 9.82 12.25
C LYS A 10 -2.62 9.63 12.03
N ALA A 11 -2.17 8.48 11.55
CA ALA A 11 -0.74 8.20 11.41
C ALA A 11 -0.01 9.19 10.47
N LEU A 12 -0.72 9.73 9.48
CA LEU A 12 -0.19 10.67 8.48
C LEU A 12 -0.48 12.15 8.80
N GLU A 13 -1.34 12.43 9.77
CA GLU A 13 -1.73 13.80 10.18
C GLU A 13 -0.66 14.44 11.09
N GLU A 14 -0.74 15.74 11.32
CA GLU A 14 0.18 16.43 12.23
C GLU A 14 0.17 15.80 13.63
N GLY A 15 1.36 15.42 14.13
CA GLY A 15 1.52 14.67 15.37
C GLY A 15 1.46 13.14 15.21
N GLY A 16 1.08 12.62 14.04
CA GLY A 16 1.14 11.20 13.69
C GLY A 16 2.57 10.71 13.44
N GLU A 17 2.79 9.40 13.65
CA GLU A 17 4.11 8.77 13.54
C GLU A 17 4.76 8.87 12.15
N LEU A 18 3.95 8.94 11.10
CA LEU A 18 4.38 8.99 9.70
C LEU A 18 4.34 10.42 9.12
N HIS A 19 3.95 11.42 9.92
CA HIS A 19 3.85 12.80 9.47
C HIS A 19 5.18 13.33 8.95
N GLY A 20 5.16 13.95 7.76
CA GLY A 20 6.32 14.58 7.15
C GLY A 20 7.39 13.63 6.60
N LYS A 21 7.22 12.31 6.74
CA LYS A 21 8.12 11.28 6.23
C LYS A 21 7.82 10.90 4.77
N THR A 22 8.76 10.21 4.12
CA THR A 22 8.52 9.58 2.82
C THR A 22 7.88 8.21 3.04
N VAL A 23 6.67 8.03 2.52
CA VAL A 23 5.83 6.86 2.81
C VAL A 23 5.31 6.25 1.52
N TYR A 24 5.38 4.92 1.44
CA TYR A 24 4.81 4.13 0.35
C TYR A 24 3.61 3.34 0.86
N LEU A 25 2.45 3.56 0.25
CA LEU A 25 1.16 3.01 0.66
C LEU A 25 0.69 1.96 -0.33
N PHE A 26 0.15 0.84 0.16
CA PHE A 26 -0.60 -0.09 -0.66
C PHE A 26 -1.73 -0.74 0.14
N GLY A 27 -2.82 -1.05 -0.56
CA GLY A 27 -3.92 -1.81 0.02
C GLY A 27 -3.55 -3.28 0.14
N SER A 28 -3.98 -3.91 1.22
CA SER A 28 -3.88 -5.35 1.42
C SER A 28 -5.12 -5.85 2.16
N THR A 29 -5.14 -7.14 2.47
CA THR A 29 -6.14 -7.73 3.35
C THR A 29 -5.46 -8.58 4.41
N GLU A 30 -5.98 -8.53 5.63
CA GLU A 30 -5.59 -9.43 6.71
C GLU A 30 -6.67 -10.51 6.88
N PRO A 31 -6.38 -11.80 6.62
CA PRO A 31 -7.34 -12.86 6.85
C PRO A 31 -7.53 -13.09 8.35
N GLN A 32 -8.76 -12.96 8.82
CA GLN A 32 -9.17 -13.27 10.19
C GLN A 32 -10.18 -14.42 10.20
N LEU A 33 -10.00 -15.39 11.08
CA LEU A 33 -10.96 -16.48 11.29
C LEU A 33 -12.01 -16.05 12.31
N LEU A 34 -13.24 -15.85 11.88
CA LEU A 34 -14.35 -15.41 12.71
C LEU A 34 -15.42 -16.50 12.84
N ASP A 35 -16.04 -16.61 14.02
CA ASP A 35 -17.29 -17.35 14.19
C ASP A 35 -18.46 -16.45 13.79
N VAL A 36 -19.18 -16.83 12.74
CA VAL A 36 -20.37 -16.12 12.27
C VAL A 36 -21.53 -17.11 12.29
N ASN A 37 -22.42 -16.96 13.29
CA ASN A 37 -23.61 -17.81 13.46
C ASN A 37 -23.29 -19.31 13.60
N GLY A 38 -22.19 -19.67 14.27
CA GLY A 38 -21.77 -21.05 14.48
C GLY A 38 -20.99 -21.66 13.31
N GLU A 39 -20.69 -20.88 12.27
CA GLU A 39 -19.82 -21.27 11.16
C GLU A 39 -18.50 -20.51 11.23
N SER A 40 -17.38 -21.23 11.12
CA SER A 40 -16.05 -20.63 10.95
C SER A 40 -15.92 -20.02 9.55
N LYS A 41 -15.72 -18.71 9.45
CA LYS A 41 -15.54 -17.97 8.20
C LYS A 41 -14.22 -17.22 8.19
N ILE A 42 -13.49 -17.34 7.08
CA ILE A 42 -12.33 -16.48 6.82
C ILE A 42 -12.87 -15.16 6.27
N VAL A 43 -12.68 -14.08 7.03
CA VAL A 43 -13.02 -12.72 6.61
C VAL A 43 -11.72 -11.99 6.27
N LEU A 44 -11.65 -11.45 5.06
CA LEU A 44 -10.54 -10.62 4.61
C LEU A 44 -10.80 -9.19 5.06
N ILE A 45 -10.08 -8.73 6.09
CA ILE A 45 -10.20 -7.35 6.58
C ILE A 45 -9.36 -6.44 5.67
N PRO A 46 -9.94 -5.44 4.99
CA PRO A 46 -9.16 -4.49 4.22
C PRO A 46 -8.24 -3.67 5.13
N ILE A 47 -6.97 -3.57 4.75
CA ILE A 47 -5.97 -2.78 5.47
C ILE A 47 -5.19 -1.91 4.50
N VAL A 48 -4.63 -0.82 5.01
CA VAL A 48 -3.63 -0.02 4.30
C VAL A 48 -2.28 -0.24 4.98
N VAL A 49 -1.30 -0.65 4.18
CA VAL A 49 0.07 -0.82 4.65
C VAL A 49 0.86 0.42 4.27
N ALA A 50 1.56 0.99 5.24
CA ALA A 50 2.46 2.11 5.06
C ALA A 50 3.90 1.73 5.35
N VAL A 51 4.79 2.01 4.40
CA VAL A 51 6.22 1.72 4.49
C VAL A 51 6.97 3.04 4.61
N ASP A 52 7.53 3.29 5.80
CA ASP A 52 8.47 4.40 6.03
C ASP A 52 9.82 4.06 5.39
N CYS A 53 10.12 4.69 4.26
CA CYS A 53 11.31 4.43 3.45
C CYS A 53 11.75 5.67 2.66
N PRO A 54 13.05 6.02 2.62
CA PRO A 54 13.54 7.16 1.84
C PRO A 54 13.58 6.92 0.32
N PHE A 55 13.41 5.69 -0.13
CA PHE A 55 13.39 5.29 -1.54
C PHE A 55 12.27 4.27 -1.78
N PRO A 56 11.81 4.08 -3.03
CA PRO A 56 10.75 3.12 -3.34
C PRO A 56 11.09 1.72 -2.84
N PRO A 57 10.11 0.97 -2.31
CA PRO A 57 10.23 -0.47 -2.14
C PRO A 57 10.50 -1.16 -3.48
N SER A 58 10.51 -2.50 -3.47
CA SER A 58 10.68 -3.32 -4.68
C SER A 58 9.88 -2.80 -5.88
N ASP A 59 10.49 -2.88 -7.06
CA ASP A 59 9.88 -2.65 -8.37
C ASP A 59 9.45 -3.96 -9.06
N LYS A 60 9.41 -5.06 -8.30
CA LYS A 60 9.00 -6.40 -8.71
C LYS A 60 7.91 -6.94 -7.77
N ILE A 61 6.97 -7.68 -8.35
CA ILE A 61 5.89 -8.38 -7.67
C ILE A 61 6.21 -9.88 -7.62
N GLY A 62 6.19 -10.45 -6.42
CA GLY A 62 6.18 -11.90 -6.24
C GLY A 62 4.75 -12.42 -6.38
N ILE A 63 4.54 -13.31 -7.34
CA ILE A 63 3.25 -13.97 -7.59
C ILE A 63 3.37 -15.39 -7.04
N ASN A 64 2.70 -15.61 -5.91
CA ASN A 64 2.53 -16.93 -5.31
C ASN A 64 1.08 -17.38 -5.47
N SER A 65 0.90 -18.65 -5.82
CA SER A 65 -0.41 -19.31 -5.86
C SER A 65 -0.27 -20.67 -5.20
N VAL A 66 -1.28 -21.10 -4.45
CA VAL A 66 -1.35 -22.45 -3.87
C VAL A 66 -1.16 -23.54 -4.95
N GLN A 67 -1.46 -23.23 -6.21
CA GLN A 67 -1.34 -24.14 -7.34
C GLN A 67 0.04 -24.12 -8.03
N ARG A 68 0.92 -23.17 -7.68
CA ARG A 68 2.24 -23.03 -8.32
C ARG A 68 3.33 -23.56 -7.40
N GLU A 69 4.22 -24.38 -7.94
CA GLU A 69 5.37 -24.94 -7.21
C GLU A 69 6.43 -23.87 -6.89
N ASN A 70 6.59 -22.86 -7.76
CA ASN A 70 7.59 -21.81 -7.62
C ASN A 70 6.97 -20.41 -7.67
N GLU A 71 7.54 -19.50 -6.88
CA GLU A 71 7.24 -18.07 -6.93
C GLU A 71 7.66 -17.49 -8.29
N GLU A 72 6.76 -16.77 -8.96
CA GLU A 72 7.09 -16.00 -10.15
C GLU A 72 7.37 -14.54 -9.77
N ILE A 73 8.57 -14.04 -10.04
CA ILE A 73 8.93 -12.65 -9.77
C ILE A 73 8.83 -11.85 -11.07
N VAL A 74 7.86 -10.94 -11.15
CA VAL A 74 7.55 -10.16 -12.35
C VAL A 74 7.87 -8.67 -12.13
N PRO A 75 8.53 -7.97 -13.06
CA PRO A 75 8.69 -6.52 -12.96
C PRO A 75 7.33 -5.82 -12.92
N MET A 76 7.13 -4.87 -12.00
CA MET A 76 5.88 -4.11 -11.86
C MET A 76 5.47 -3.45 -13.18
N LYS A 77 6.44 -2.96 -13.95
CA LYS A 77 6.20 -2.37 -15.27
C LYS A 77 5.54 -3.34 -16.26
N ALA A 78 5.87 -4.63 -16.22
CA ALA A 78 5.23 -5.64 -17.06
C ALA A 78 3.75 -5.86 -16.67
N MET A 79 3.42 -5.63 -15.40
CA MET A 79 2.06 -5.64 -14.87
C MET A 79 1.34 -4.29 -14.98
N LYS A 80 1.96 -3.29 -15.64
CA LYS A 80 1.47 -1.90 -15.67
C LYS A 80 1.25 -1.33 -14.28
N MET A 81 2.20 -1.55 -13.37
CA MET A 81 2.17 -1.04 -12.00
C MET A 81 3.40 -0.18 -11.73
N ALA A 82 3.24 0.83 -10.88
CA ALA A 82 4.32 1.68 -10.39
C ALA A 82 3.99 2.24 -8.99
N TRP A 83 5.02 2.72 -8.30
CA TRP A 83 4.86 3.65 -7.20
C TRP A 83 4.53 5.03 -7.78
N VAL A 84 3.30 5.49 -7.60
CA VAL A 84 2.82 6.78 -8.13
C VAL A 84 2.68 7.80 -6.99
N PRO A 85 3.00 9.08 -7.22
CA PRO A 85 2.71 10.13 -6.24
C PRO A 85 1.23 10.13 -5.82
N TYR A 86 0.96 10.16 -4.52
CA TYR A 86 -0.40 10.43 -4.05
C TYR A 86 -0.72 11.92 -4.24
N VAL A 87 -1.84 12.20 -4.89
CA VAL A 87 -2.36 13.56 -5.08
C VAL A 87 -3.72 13.66 -4.38
N PRO A 88 -3.83 14.50 -3.32
CA PRO A 88 -5.10 14.81 -2.66
C PRO A 88 -6.15 15.24 -3.67
N LEU A 89 -7.43 14.95 -3.40
CA LEU A 89 -8.52 15.20 -4.35
C LEU A 89 -8.62 16.68 -4.74
N GLU A 90 -8.44 17.56 -3.76
CA GLU A 90 -8.41 19.01 -3.89
C GLU A 90 -7.29 19.51 -4.82
N ASP A 91 -6.16 18.80 -4.90
CA ASP A 91 -4.97 19.22 -5.64
C ASP A 91 -4.90 18.61 -7.05
N ARG A 92 -5.80 17.72 -7.44
CA ARG A 92 -5.73 17.01 -8.74
C ARG A 92 -5.80 17.91 -9.97
N LEU A 93 -6.32 19.14 -9.81
CA LEU A 93 -6.39 20.15 -10.88
C LEU A 93 -5.16 21.07 -10.90
N SER A 94 -4.31 21.02 -9.88
CA SER A 94 -3.08 21.79 -9.81
C SER A 94 -1.97 21.14 -10.64
N ARG A 95 -1.02 21.95 -11.15
CA ARG A 95 0.15 21.39 -11.86
C ARG A 95 1.01 20.60 -10.87
N ILE A 96 0.98 19.27 -10.98
CA ILE A 96 1.73 18.33 -10.12
C ILE A 96 3.23 18.64 -10.11
N ASP A 97 3.79 19.21 -11.18
CA ASP A 97 5.23 19.47 -11.35
C ASP A 97 5.87 20.30 -10.22
N SER A 98 5.10 21.14 -9.51
CA SER A 98 5.64 21.94 -8.39
C SER A 98 5.59 21.22 -7.04
N LEU A 99 4.83 20.13 -6.92
CA LEU A 99 4.69 19.38 -5.68
C LEU A 99 5.88 18.41 -5.56
N LYS A 100 6.56 18.43 -4.41
CA LYS A 100 7.50 17.37 -4.02
C LYS A 100 6.71 16.32 -3.23
N PRO A 101 6.16 15.28 -3.88
CA PRO A 101 5.36 14.29 -3.17
C PRO A 101 6.24 13.54 -2.17
N LYS A 102 5.73 13.38 -0.95
CA LYS A 102 6.31 12.51 0.07
C LYS A 102 5.54 11.20 0.24
N ILE A 103 4.30 11.16 -0.23
CA ILE A 103 3.45 9.98 -0.17
C ILE A 103 3.33 9.41 -1.57
N PHE A 104 3.55 8.11 -1.69
CA PHE A 104 3.41 7.35 -2.92
C PHE A 104 2.44 6.21 -2.68
N THR A 105 1.62 5.86 -3.67
CA THR A 105 0.77 4.68 -3.63
C THR A 105 1.20 3.67 -4.68
N LEU A 106 0.99 2.38 -4.41
CA LEU A 106 1.06 1.36 -5.43
C LEU A 106 -0.17 1.49 -6.33
N GLY A 107 0.04 1.77 -7.62
CA GLY A 107 -1.04 2.00 -8.57
C GLY A 107 -0.75 1.41 -9.94
N CYS A 108 -1.80 1.26 -10.74
CA CYS A 108 -1.66 0.92 -12.14
C CYS A 108 -1.26 2.16 -12.97
N THR A 109 -0.54 1.95 -14.06
CA THR A 109 -0.05 2.96 -15.01
C THR A 109 -0.60 2.74 -16.41
#